data_AF-A0A540VYV7-F1
#
_entry.id   AF-A0A540VYV7-F1
#
_cell.length_a   1.000
_cell.length_b   1.000
_cell.length_c   1.000
_cell.angle_alpha   90.00
_cell.angle_beta   90.00
_cell.angle_gamma   90.00
#
_symmetry.space_group_name_H-M   'P 1'
#
loop_
_entity.id
_entity.type
_entity.pdbx_description
1 polymer ?
#
loop_
_entity_poly.entity_id
_entity_poly.type
_entity_poly.pdbx_seq_one_letter_code
_entity_poly.pdbx_strand_id
1 'polypeptide(L)'
;MFEQFRAARRRSAAVLALAGLLGGSLAVCAGTAQASPAHTAAEPRAAADPMGLAALAQQVVDAGAPGVVVRVEDGHGRVTEIVRQAAWARFDRALLFGRLLPAAQLGEMKTTVPEDPNDPSGNGYGLGLRKVVFPCGTVWGHDGQAAGYSSVAYTDAAGRGTVTILVPTIFGLAAPAAAAAERALEQAAVCTVLGEPGPRA
;
A
#
# COMPACT_ATOMS: atom_id res chain seq x y z
N MET A 1 15.80 16.23 44.69
CA MET A 1 14.68 15.41 45.21
C MET A 1 14.74 14.09 44.48
N PHE A 2 15.71 13.25 44.87
CA PHE A 2 15.50 11.89 45.41
C PHE A 2 14.80 10.98 44.37
N GLU A 3 15.55 10.25 43.54
CA GLU A 3 16.12 8.91 43.81
C GLU A 3 15.12 7.93 44.45
N GLN A 4 15.09 6.72 43.88
CA GLN A 4 14.52 5.48 44.39
C GLN A 4 13.02 5.25 44.18
N PHE A 5 12.70 4.29 43.31
CA PHE A 5 12.19 2.99 43.77
C PHE A 5 12.55 1.91 42.74
N ARG A 6 13.62 1.18 43.05
CA ARG A 6 13.94 -0.13 42.48
C ARG A 6 13.44 -1.18 43.48
N ALA A 7 13.17 -2.38 42.95
CA ALA A 7 12.79 -3.64 43.64
C ALA A 7 11.25 -3.86 43.71
N ALA A 8 10.71 -5.05 43.49
CA ALA A 8 11.31 -6.37 43.52
C ALA A 8 10.53 -7.37 42.63
N ARG A 9 11.29 -8.25 41.98
CA ARG A 9 10.97 -9.64 41.58
C ARG A 9 9.79 -10.26 42.34
N ARG A 10 8.96 -11.02 41.60
CA ARG A 10 8.56 -12.38 41.99
C ARG A 10 8.37 -13.27 40.75
N ARG A 11 9.16 -14.34 40.71
CA ARG A 11 9.12 -15.46 39.76
C ARG A 11 7.97 -16.40 40.14
N SER A 12 7.29 -16.97 39.16
CA SER A 12 6.55 -18.25 39.24
C SER A 12 6.36 -18.72 37.80
N ALA A 13 7.25 -19.57 37.28
CA ALA A 13 7.26 -21.03 37.37
C ALA A 13 6.15 -21.66 36.51
N ALA A 14 6.62 -22.45 35.55
CA ALA A 14 5.90 -23.18 34.52
C ALA A 14 5.15 -24.40 35.07
N VAL A 15 4.00 -24.73 34.46
CA VAL A 15 3.21 -25.97 34.55
C VAL A 15 2.20 -25.88 33.38
N LEU A 16 1.93 -26.82 32.48
CA LEU A 16 2.34 -28.19 32.24
C LEU A 16 2.04 -28.46 30.74
N ALA A 17 2.88 -29.23 30.05
CA ALA A 17 2.55 -29.81 28.75
C ALA A 17 1.50 -30.93 28.93
N LEU A 18 0.54 -31.04 28.00
CA LEU A 18 -0.16 -32.30 27.75
C LEU A 18 -0.33 -32.50 26.25
N ALA A 19 0.41 -33.48 25.74
CA ALA A 19 0.20 -34.14 24.47
C ALA A 19 -1.05 -35.03 24.55
N GLY A 20 -1.81 -35.10 23.45
CA GLY A 20 -2.95 -35.97 23.30
C GLY A 20 -3.32 -36.11 21.82
N LEU A 21 -2.61 -37.01 21.14
CA LEU A 21 -2.94 -37.53 19.82
C LEU A 21 -4.24 -38.34 19.90
N LEU A 22 -5.26 -37.97 19.12
CA LEU A 22 -6.33 -38.87 18.72
C LEU A 22 -6.58 -38.68 17.23
N GLY A 23 -6.25 -39.72 16.47
CA GLY A 23 -6.54 -39.84 15.05
C GLY A 23 -8.01 -40.09 14.79
N GLY A 24 -8.43 -39.79 13.56
CA GLY A 24 -9.76 -40.06 13.06
C GLY A 24 -9.89 -39.59 11.62
N SER A 25 -9.65 -40.52 10.70
CA SER A 25 -9.89 -40.39 9.26
C SER A 25 -11.31 -39.91 8.95
N LEU A 26 -11.48 -39.08 7.92
CA LEU A 26 -12.37 -39.36 6.77
C LEU A 26 -12.43 -38.17 5.79
N ALA A 27 -12.63 -38.53 4.52
CA ALA A 27 -13.02 -37.71 3.36
C ALA A 27 -11.94 -36.85 2.68
N VAL A 28 -11.16 -37.51 1.82
CA VAL A 28 -10.60 -36.90 0.61
C VAL A 28 -11.76 -36.60 -0.33
N CYS A 29 -12.14 -35.33 -0.48
CA CYS A 29 -12.89 -34.89 -1.66
C CYS A 29 -11.89 -34.75 -2.81
N ALA A 30 -11.86 -35.73 -3.70
CA ALA A 30 -11.21 -35.63 -4.99
C ALA A 30 -12.02 -34.65 -5.87
N GLY A 31 -11.81 -33.35 -5.66
CA GLY A 31 -12.21 -32.33 -6.61
C GLY A 31 -11.19 -32.30 -7.74
N THR A 32 -11.62 -32.53 -8.97
CA THR A 32 -10.82 -32.23 -10.17
C THR A 32 -10.63 -30.72 -10.24
N ALA A 33 -9.52 -30.22 -9.71
CA ALA A 33 -9.04 -28.88 -10.01
C ALA A 33 -8.63 -28.87 -11.49
N GLN A 34 -9.55 -28.47 -12.36
CA GLN A 34 -9.20 -28.12 -13.73
C GLN A 34 -8.30 -26.89 -13.66
N ALA A 35 -6.99 -27.07 -13.75
CA ALA A 35 -6.08 -25.96 -13.98
C ALA A 35 -6.42 -25.36 -15.35
N SER A 36 -7.01 -24.16 -15.36
CA SER A 36 -7.02 -23.34 -16.57
C SER A 36 -5.57 -23.17 -17.02
N PRO A 37 -5.25 -23.31 -18.32
CA PRO A 37 -3.92 -22.97 -18.79
C PRO A 37 -3.71 -21.50 -18.44
N ALA A 38 -2.77 -21.25 -17.53
CA ALA A 38 -2.23 -19.91 -17.37
C ALA A 38 -1.75 -19.50 -18.76
N HIS A 39 -2.36 -18.46 -19.32
CA HIS A 39 -1.64 -17.66 -20.29
C HIS A 39 -0.37 -17.22 -19.57
N THR A 40 0.76 -17.78 -19.98
CA THR A 40 2.08 -17.26 -19.64
C THR A 40 2.11 -15.84 -20.18
N ALA A 41 1.62 -14.89 -19.38
CA ALA A 41 2.09 -13.53 -19.48
C ALA A 41 3.59 -13.64 -19.29
N ALA A 42 4.33 -13.45 -20.39
CA ALA A 42 5.76 -13.37 -20.34
C ALA A 42 6.10 -12.38 -19.22
N GLU A 43 6.89 -12.84 -18.24
CA GLU A 43 7.52 -11.95 -17.27
C GLU A 43 8.11 -10.78 -18.06
N PRO A 44 7.87 -9.51 -17.67
CA PRO A 44 8.54 -8.39 -18.31
C PRO A 44 10.03 -8.69 -18.22
N ARG A 45 10.66 -9.02 -19.35
CA ARG A 45 12.09 -9.32 -19.38
C ARG A 45 12.74 -8.08 -18.81
N ALA A 46 13.34 -8.22 -17.62
CA ALA A 46 13.97 -7.12 -16.91
C ALA A 46 14.75 -6.31 -17.94
N ALA A 47 14.30 -5.08 -18.20
CA ALA A 47 14.96 -4.21 -19.14
C ALA A 47 16.43 -4.19 -18.72
N ALA A 48 17.35 -4.46 -19.64
CA ALA A 48 18.76 -4.36 -19.32
C ALA A 48 18.98 -2.99 -18.66
N ASP A 49 19.67 -2.99 -17.52
CA ASP A 49 19.95 -1.81 -16.69
C ASP A 49 21.39 -1.35 -17.01
N PRO A 50 21.65 -0.77 -18.19
CA PRO A 50 22.97 -0.32 -18.54
C PRO A 50 23.43 0.68 -17.48
N MET A 51 24.62 0.44 -16.92
CA MET A 51 25.27 1.29 -15.91
C MET A 51 24.60 1.32 -14.52
N GLY A 52 23.64 0.44 -14.22
CA GLY A 52 23.08 0.37 -12.87
C GLY A 52 22.13 1.53 -12.52
N LEU A 53 21.41 2.07 -13.51
CA LEU A 53 20.43 3.16 -13.32
C LEU A 53 19.36 2.80 -12.29
N ALA A 54 18.98 1.53 -12.18
CA ALA A 54 18.02 1.09 -11.16
C ALA A 54 18.55 1.26 -9.74
N ALA A 55 19.84 0.98 -9.54
CA ALA A 55 20.52 1.14 -8.25
C ALA A 55 20.73 2.62 -7.93
N LEU A 56 21.13 3.43 -8.91
CA LEU A 56 21.25 4.88 -8.76
C LEU A 56 19.90 5.53 -8.44
N ALA A 57 18.84 5.11 -9.12
CA ALA A 57 17.47 5.56 -8.83
C ALA A 57 17.06 5.21 -7.39
N GLN A 58 17.44 4.02 -6.90
CA GLN A 58 17.19 3.65 -5.51
C GLN A 58 18.02 4.51 -4.54
N GLN A 59 19.28 4.80 -4.84
CA GLN A 59 20.12 5.68 -4.02
C GLN A 59 19.53 7.09 -3.89
N VAL A 60 18.96 7.64 -4.97
CA VAL A 60 18.27 8.95 -4.92
C VAL A 60 17.10 8.91 -3.94
N VAL A 61 16.33 7.83 -3.95
CA VAL A 61 15.24 7.62 -3.00
C VAL A 61 15.77 7.43 -1.57
N ASP A 62 16.82 6.63 -1.39
CA ASP A 62 17.43 6.38 -0.08
C ASP A 62 18.07 7.66 0.52
N ALA A 63 18.47 8.60 -0.34
CA ALA A 63 18.93 9.93 0.02
C ALA A 63 17.79 10.91 0.41
N GLY A 64 16.54 10.46 0.35
CA GLY A 64 15.36 11.21 0.81
C GLY A 64 14.50 11.79 -0.30
N ALA A 65 14.78 11.52 -1.58
CA ALA A 65 13.86 11.90 -2.64
C ALA A 65 12.53 11.10 -2.50
N PRO A 66 11.35 11.75 -2.59
CA PRO A 66 10.06 11.06 -2.49
C PRO A 66 9.85 9.96 -3.53
N GLY A 67 10.50 10.09 -4.70
CA GLY A 67 10.51 9.12 -5.78
C GLY A 67 11.38 9.62 -6.94
N VAL A 68 11.64 8.75 -7.91
CA VAL A 68 12.31 9.12 -9.16
C VAL A 68 11.73 8.32 -10.32
N VAL A 69 11.57 9.00 -11.46
CA VAL A 69 11.24 8.40 -12.74
C VAL A 69 12.42 8.69 -13.68
N VAL A 70 13.03 7.62 -14.20
CA VAL A 70 14.11 7.71 -15.18
C VAL A 70 13.60 7.10 -16.47
N ARG A 71 13.67 7.85 -17.56
CA ARG A 71 13.42 7.36 -18.91
C ARG A 71 14.64 7.65 -19.78
N VAL A 72 15.24 6.62 -20.36
CA VAL A 72 16.41 6.74 -21.24
C VAL A 72 16.08 6.11 -22.58
N GLU A 73 16.37 6.82 -23.68
CA GLU A 73 16.30 6.29 -25.04
C GLU A 73 17.71 6.28 -25.65
N ASP A 74 18.21 5.13 -26.07
CA ASP A 74 19.64 4.97 -26.45
C ASP A 74 19.97 5.33 -27.90
N GLY A 75 19.13 6.13 -28.56
CA GLY A 75 19.29 6.55 -29.96
C GLY A 75 19.03 5.44 -31.00
N HIS A 76 18.90 4.18 -30.57
CA HIS A 76 18.52 3.04 -31.40
C HIS A 76 17.06 2.65 -31.17
N GLY A 77 16.28 3.55 -30.57
CA GLY A 77 14.87 3.36 -30.23
C GLY A 77 14.62 2.47 -29.02
N ARG A 78 15.64 2.03 -28.28
CA ARG A 78 15.44 1.24 -27.05
C ARG A 78 15.20 2.17 -25.87
N VAL A 79 14.08 1.96 -25.17
CA VAL A 79 13.67 2.76 -24.00
C VAL A 79 13.85 1.96 -22.70
N THR A 80 14.53 2.55 -21.73
CA THR A 80 14.61 2.07 -20.34
C THR A 80 13.80 3.00 -19.45
N GLU A 81 12.74 2.50 -18.83
CA GLU A 81 11.93 3.22 -17.84
C GLU A 81 12.12 2.60 -16.45
N ILE A 82 12.46 3.44 -15.48
CA ILE A 82 12.66 3.05 -14.07
C ILE A 82 11.82 4.00 -13.22
N VAL A 83 11.00 3.42 -12.36
CA VAL A 83 10.26 4.16 -11.33
C VAL A 83 10.70 3.63 -9.97
N ARG A 84 11.03 4.53 -9.04
CA ARG A 84 11.28 4.23 -7.62
C ARG A 84 10.49 5.19 -6.75
N GLN A 85 10.03 4.71 -5.60
CA GLN A 85 9.25 5.46 -4.63
C GLN A 85 9.86 5.29 -3.25
N ALA A 86 9.77 6.31 -2.41
CA ALA A 86 10.31 6.26 -1.06
C ALA A 86 9.57 5.27 -0.15
N ALA A 87 10.31 4.80 0.85
CA ALA A 87 9.88 3.69 1.70
C ALA A 87 8.69 4.02 2.62
N TRP A 88 8.21 5.26 2.67
CA TRP A 88 7.00 5.63 3.40
C TRP A 88 5.76 4.85 2.90
N ALA A 89 5.73 4.39 1.65
CA ALA A 89 4.73 3.42 1.20
C ALA A 89 4.71 2.10 2.03
N ARG A 90 5.85 1.71 2.64
CA ARG A 90 5.94 0.59 3.58
C ARG A 90 5.46 0.96 4.98
N PHE A 91 5.53 2.23 5.37
CA PHE A 91 5.02 2.72 6.65
C PHE A 91 3.51 2.51 6.71
N ASP A 92 2.76 2.96 5.69
CA ASP A 92 1.30 2.79 5.65
C ASP A 92 0.91 1.31 5.72
N ARG A 93 1.62 0.47 4.97
CA ARG A 93 1.45 -0.98 5.04
C ARG A 93 1.69 -1.51 6.45
N ALA A 94 2.82 -1.16 7.08
CA ALA A 94 3.16 -1.63 8.42
C ALA A 94 2.19 -1.11 9.50
N LEU A 95 1.72 0.14 9.35
CA LEU A 95 0.74 0.77 10.22
C LEU A 95 -0.59 0.02 10.15
N LEU A 96 -1.16 -0.16 8.96
CA LEU A 96 -2.47 -0.79 8.77
C LEU A 96 -2.44 -2.30 9.00
N PHE A 97 -1.28 -2.94 8.86
CA PHE A 97 -1.07 -4.34 9.28
C PHE A 97 -0.90 -4.49 10.80
N GLY A 98 -0.99 -3.40 11.58
CA GLY A 98 -0.90 -3.41 13.05
C GLY A 98 0.49 -3.68 13.60
N ARG A 99 1.54 -3.45 12.81
CA ARG A 99 2.94 -3.70 13.22
C ARG A 99 3.60 -2.53 13.93
N LEU A 100 3.03 -1.33 13.80
CA LEU A 100 3.61 -0.10 14.36
C LEU A 100 2.91 0.38 15.63
N LEU A 101 1.62 0.08 15.79
CA LEU A 101 0.80 0.51 16.92
C LEU A 101 0.03 -0.67 17.53
N PRO A 102 -0.23 -0.66 18.85
CA PRO A 102 -1.17 -1.62 19.43
C PRO A 102 -2.58 -1.41 18.85
N ALA A 103 -3.40 -2.47 18.91
CA ALA A 103 -4.70 -2.50 18.24
C ALA A 103 -5.66 -1.37 18.67
N ALA A 104 -5.59 -0.93 19.93
CA ALA A 104 -6.42 0.17 20.43
C ALA A 104 -6.09 1.50 19.72
N GLN A 105 -4.81 1.86 19.62
CA GLN A 105 -4.38 3.10 18.96
C GLN A 105 -4.65 3.06 17.45
N LEU A 106 -4.45 1.91 16.80
CA LEU A 106 -4.85 1.77 15.40
C LEU A 106 -6.38 1.91 15.22
N GLY A 107 -7.15 1.40 16.19
CA GLY A 107 -8.60 1.59 16.24
C GLY A 107 -8.99 3.07 16.37
N GLU A 108 -8.29 3.85 17.20
CA GLU A 108 -8.49 5.29 17.32
C GLU A 108 -8.15 6.02 16.01
N MET A 109 -7.02 5.69 15.35
CA MET A 109 -6.67 6.27 14.05
C MET A 109 -7.71 5.99 12.96
N LYS A 110 -8.31 4.79 12.97
CA LYS A 110 -9.34 4.37 12.01
C LYS A 110 -10.75 4.80 12.42
N THR A 111 -10.92 5.44 13.58
CA THR A 111 -12.19 6.07 13.96
C THR A 111 -12.26 7.42 13.26
N THR A 112 -13.10 7.51 12.22
CA THR A 112 -13.20 8.68 11.36
C THR A 112 -14.43 9.53 11.66
N VAL A 113 -14.34 10.83 11.39
CA VAL A 113 -15.52 11.68 11.14
C VAL A 113 -15.76 11.79 9.63
N PRO A 114 -17.01 12.01 9.17
CA PRO A 114 -17.28 12.27 7.75
C PRO A 114 -16.56 13.52 7.26
N GLU A 115 -15.98 13.46 6.06
CA GLU A 115 -15.43 14.66 5.39
C GLU A 115 -16.54 15.56 4.84
N ASP A 116 -17.64 14.97 4.35
CA ASP A 116 -18.88 15.68 4.00
C ASP A 116 -19.98 15.32 5.03
N PRO A 117 -20.47 16.29 5.82
CA PRO A 117 -21.57 16.05 6.77
C PRO A 117 -22.87 15.55 6.13
N ASN A 118 -23.10 15.83 4.84
CA ASN A 118 -24.29 15.39 4.11
C ASN A 118 -24.15 13.98 3.50
N ASP A 119 -22.93 13.43 3.48
CA ASP A 119 -22.66 12.03 3.11
C ASP A 119 -21.85 11.31 4.21
N PRO A 120 -22.52 10.87 5.31
CA PRO A 120 -21.86 10.15 6.39
C PRO A 120 -21.24 8.81 5.96
N SER A 121 -21.67 8.26 4.83
CA SER A 121 -21.15 6.99 4.30
C SER A 121 -19.91 7.14 3.43
N GLY A 122 -19.67 8.35 2.91
CA GLY A 122 -18.55 8.69 2.03
C GLY A 122 -17.20 8.74 2.74
N ASN A 123 -16.31 9.59 2.22
CA ASN A 123 -14.96 9.73 2.76
C ASN A 123 -14.98 10.17 4.23
N GLY A 124 -13.96 9.76 4.97
CA GLY A 124 -13.83 10.13 6.38
C GLY A 124 -12.38 10.37 6.77
N TYR A 125 -12.19 11.17 7.80
CA TYR A 125 -10.87 11.55 8.30
C TYR A 125 -10.74 11.17 9.78
N GLY A 126 -9.71 10.40 10.11
CA GLY A 126 -9.37 10.00 11.48
C GLY A 126 -8.16 10.77 12.01
N LEU A 127 -7.32 10.13 12.81
CA LEU A 127 -6.09 10.75 13.34
C LEU A 127 -4.96 10.69 12.30
N GLY A 128 -4.98 11.60 11.32
CA GLY A 128 -3.97 11.66 10.25
C GLY A 128 -4.08 10.53 9.22
N LEU A 129 -5.24 9.87 9.15
CA LEU A 129 -5.51 8.75 8.26
C LEU A 129 -6.90 8.93 7.64
N ARG A 130 -6.96 8.89 6.31
CA ARG A 130 -8.20 8.99 5.52
C ARG A 130 -8.77 7.61 5.23
N LYS A 131 -10.10 7.52 5.32
CA LYS A 131 -10.94 6.48 4.71
C LYS A 131 -11.43 7.04 3.38
N VAL A 132 -11.06 6.44 2.27
CA VAL A 132 -11.48 6.87 0.93
C VAL A 132 -12.37 5.80 0.30
N VAL A 133 -13.55 6.22 -0.16
CA VAL A 133 -14.57 5.35 -0.74
C VAL A 133 -14.54 5.48 -2.26
N PHE A 134 -14.21 4.39 -2.94
CA PHE A 134 -14.29 4.23 -4.39
C PHE A 134 -15.47 3.33 -4.77
N PRO A 135 -15.95 3.36 -6.03
CA PRO A 135 -17.00 2.46 -6.49
C PRO A 135 -16.67 0.96 -6.31
N CYS A 136 -15.39 0.59 -6.33
CA CYS A 136 -14.91 -0.78 -6.15
C CYS A 136 -14.53 -1.12 -4.70
N GLY A 137 -14.73 -0.20 -3.74
CA GLY A 137 -14.52 -0.47 -2.32
C GLY A 137 -13.79 0.65 -1.57
N THR A 138 -13.34 0.34 -0.36
CA THR A 138 -12.75 1.33 0.56
C THR A 138 -11.27 1.05 0.78
N VAL A 139 -10.49 2.12 0.79
CA VAL A 139 -9.05 2.10 1.12
C VAL A 139 -8.74 3.07 2.26
N TRP A 140 -7.57 2.87 2.87
CA TRP A 140 -7.06 3.69 3.96
C TRP A 140 -5.70 4.28 3.60
N GLY A 141 -5.44 5.53 3.97
CA GLY A 141 -4.15 6.17 3.72
C GLY A 141 -4.27 7.68 3.69
N HIS A 142 -3.57 8.35 2.78
CA HIS A 142 -3.64 9.80 2.63
C HIS A 142 -3.13 10.26 1.25
N ASP A 143 -3.63 11.39 0.78
CA ASP A 143 -3.14 12.13 -0.40
C ASP A 143 -2.29 13.34 0.00
N GLY A 144 -1.48 13.86 -0.91
CA GLY A 144 -0.53 14.91 -0.60
C GLY A 144 -0.31 15.83 -1.78
N GLN A 145 -0.21 17.11 -1.49
CA GLN A 145 -0.13 18.15 -2.50
C GLN A 145 0.89 19.21 -2.09
N ALA A 146 1.85 19.47 -2.98
CA ALA A 146 2.84 20.53 -2.87
C ALA A 146 3.06 21.20 -4.24
N ALA A 147 3.66 22.39 -4.27
CA ALA A 147 3.92 23.08 -5.53
C ALA A 147 4.72 22.17 -6.50
N GLY A 148 4.11 21.86 -7.65
CA GLY A 148 4.69 20.97 -8.66
C GLY A 148 4.52 19.47 -8.40
N TYR A 149 3.80 19.03 -7.36
CA TYR A 149 3.63 17.61 -7.03
C TYR A 149 2.25 17.28 -6.44
N SER A 150 1.66 16.20 -6.94
CA SER A 150 0.49 15.50 -6.39
C SER A 150 0.91 14.09 -6.00
N SER A 151 0.35 13.56 -4.91
CA SER A 151 0.60 12.19 -4.48
C SER A 151 -0.61 11.57 -3.83
N VAL A 152 -0.73 10.24 -3.96
CA VAL A 152 -1.63 9.42 -3.14
C VAL A 152 -0.88 8.22 -2.61
N ALA A 153 -1.19 7.83 -1.38
CA ALA A 153 -0.73 6.59 -0.77
C ALA A 153 -1.88 5.91 -0.02
N TYR A 154 -2.29 4.73 -0.49
CA TYR A 154 -3.37 3.97 0.10
C TYR A 154 -3.01 2.51 0.30
N THR A 155 -3.76 1.84 1.16
CA THR A 155 -3.74 0.40 1.35
C THR A 155 -5.15 -0.14 1.56
N ASP A 156 -5.34 -1.43 1.28
CA ASP A 156 -6.56 -2.13 1.66
C ASP A 156 -6.77 -2.13 3.19
N ALA A 157 -7.97 -2.49 3.63
CA ALA A 157 -8.30 -2.47 5.06
C ALA A 157 -7.41 -3.35 5.95
N ALA A 158 -6.74 -4.34 5.36
CA ALA A 158 -5.85 -5.28 6.03
C ALA A 158 -4.37 -4.92 5.91
N GLY A 159 -4.00 -3.87 5.17
CA GLY A 159 -2.62 -3.49 4.95
C GLY A 159 -1.86 -4.42 4.00
N ARG A 160 -2.51 -5.16 3.08
CA ARG A 160 -1.81 -6.14 2.22
C ARG A 160 -1.37 -5.57 0.87
N GLY A 161 -2.30 -4.99 0.13
CA GLY A 161 -2.03 -4.28 -1.11
C GLY A 161 -1.87 -2.78 -0.87
N THR A 162 -1.01 -2.13 -1.66
CA THR A 162 -0.69 -0.70 -1.52
C THR A 162 -0.70 -0.02 -2.88
N VAL A 163 -1.24 1.20 -2.93
CA VAL A 163 -1.16 2.12 -4.08
C VAL A 163 -0.30 3.30 -3.66
N THR A 164 0.69 3.67 -4.48
CA THR A 164 1.42 4.93 -4.34
C THR A 164 1.58 5.55 -5.71
N ILE A 165 1.08 6.76 -5.90
CA ILE A 165 1.22 7.53 -7.14
C ILE A 165 1.84 8.86 -6.76
N LEU A 166 2.83 9.30 -7.52
CA LEU A 166 3.42 10.63 -7.44
C LEU A 166 3.42 11.21 -8.85
N VAL A 167 2.78 12.36 -9.02
CA VAL A 167 2.73 13.08 -10.29
C VAL A 167 3.47 14.40 -10.11
N PRO A 168 4.47 14.73 -10.94
CA PRO A 168 5.19 16.01 -10.90
C PRO A 168 4.35 17.15 -11.52
N THR A 169 3.08 17.24 -11.10
CA THR A 169 2.18 18.35 -11.37
C THR A 169 1.10 18.36 -10.28
N ILE A 170 0.61 19.54 -9.92
CA ILE A 170 -0.47 19.74 -8.93
C ILE A 170 -1.64 20.55 -9.52
N PHE A 171 -1.55 20.98 -10.77
CA PHE A 171 -2.51 21.95 -11.31
C PHE A 171 -3.76 21.27 -11.88
N GLY A 172 -4.45 20.50 -11.03
CA GLY A 172 -5.80 19.97 -11.32
C GLY A 172 -6.83 21.04 -11.72
N LEU A 173 -6.46 22.33 -11.63
CA LEU A 173 -7.21 23.50 -12.06
C LEU A 173 -6.78 24.08 -13.42
N ALA A 174 -5.52 23.87 -13.86
CA ALA A 174 -5.01 24.44 -15.12
C ALA A 174 -5.12 23.47 -16.31
N ALA A 175 -5.22 22.16 -16.06
CA ALA A 175 -5.33 21.14 -17.11
C ALA A 175 -6.39 20.07 -16.74
N PRO A 176 -7.68 20.33 -17.00
CA PRO A 176 -8.77 19.41 -16.64
C PRO A 176 -8.62 17.98 -17.18
N ALA A 177 -8.03 17.84 -18.38
CA ALA A 177 -7.76 16.54 -18.98
C ALA A 177 -6.72 15.71 -18.18
N ALA A 178 -5.67 16.35 -17.68
CA ALA A 178 -4.66 15.68 -16.84
C ALA A 178 -5.26 15.26 -15.50
N ALA A 179 -6.08 16.12 -14.88
CA ALA A 179 -6.80 15.80 -13.65
C ALA A 179 -7.75 14.61 -13.83
N ALA A 180 -8.46 14.54 -14.96
CA ALA A 180 -9.32 13.41 -15.27
C ALA A 180 -8.53 12.11 -15.46
N ALA A 181 -7.38 12.17 -16.14
CA ALA A 181 -6.50 11.02 -16.34
C ALA A 181 -5.89 10.52 -15.02
N GLU A 182 -5.47 11.43 -14.13
CA GLU A 182 -4.95 11.09 -12.80
C GLU A 182 -6.02 10.40 -11.96
N ARG A 183 -7.26 10.93 -11.92
CA ARG A 183 -8.38 10.27 -11.22
C ARG A 183 -8.68 8.88 -11.77
N ALA A 184 -8.66 8.72 -13.10
CA ALA A 184 -8.87 7.42 -13.74
C ALA A 184 -7.75 6.42 -13.40
N LEU A 185 -6.50 6.89 -13.37
CA LEU A 185 -5.34 6.09 -12.94
C LEU A 185 -5.46 5.67 -11.47
N GLU A 186 -5.80 6.60 -10.58
CA GLU A 186 -6.01 6.35 -9.15
C GLU A 186 -7.09 5.28 -8.95
N GLN A 187 -8.25 5.43 -9.58
CA GLN A 187 -9.34 4.46 -9.49
C GLN A 187 -8.92 3.07 -10.01
N ALA A 188 -8.25 2.99 -11.16
CA ALA A 188 -7.81 1.72 -11.72
C ALA A 188 -6.77 1.02 -10.81
N ALA A 189 -5.82 1.78 -10.26
CA ALA A 189 -4.82 1.27 -9.33
C ALA A 189 -5.46 0.75 -8.03
N VAL A 190 -6.43 1.48 -7.48
CA VAL A 190 -7.18 1.07 -6.29
C VAL A 190 -7.97 -0.20 -6.55
N CYS A 191 -8.73 -0.29 -7.64
CA CYS A 191 -9.51 -1.50 -7.92
C CYS A 191 -8.60 -2.72 -8.14
N THR A 192 -7.42 -2.53 -8.76
CA THR A 192 -6.42 -3.60 -8.89
C THR A 192 -5.95 -4.12 -7.54
N VAL A 193 -5.66 -3.23 -6.59
CA VAL A 193 -5.25 -3.61 -5.22
C VAL A 193 -6.38 -4.31 -4.46
N LEU A 194 -7.63 -3.91 -4.69
CA LEU A 194 -8.80 -4.54 -4.08
C LEU A 194 -9.22 -5.86 -4.76
N GLY A 195 -8.64 -6.20 -5.91
CA GLY A 195 -8.99 -7.40 -6.69
C GLY A 195 -10.32 -7.30 -7.43
N GLU A 196 -10.82 -6.07 -7.62
CA GLU A 196 -12.10 -5.78 -8.26
C GLU A 196 -11.89 -5.32 -9.72
N PRO A 197 -12.83 -5.62 -10.63
CA PRO A 197 -12.75 -5.15 -12.01
C PRO A 197 -12.70 -3.62 -12.03
N GLY A 198 -11.71 -3.07 -12.76
CA GLY A 198 -11.57 -1.63 -12.95
C GLY A 198 -12.78 -0.99 -13.66
N PRO A 199 -12.86 0.34 -13.67
CA PRO A 199 -13.94 1.03 -14.36
C PRO A 199 -14.02 0.59 -15.83
N ARG A 200 -15.23 0.25 -16.30
CA ARG A 200 -15.47 0.00 -17.72
C ARG A 200 -15.33 1.34 -18.46
N ALA A 201 -14.45 1.37 -19.46
CA ALA A 201 -14.25 2.51 -20.34
C ALA A 201 -15.51 2.83 -21.16
#